data_AF-A0A251XTL3-F1
#
_entry.id   AF-A0A251XTL3-F1
#
_cell.length_a   1.000
_cell.length_b   1.000
_cell.length_c   1.000
_cell.angle_alpha   90.00
_cell.angle_beta   90.00
_cell.angle_gamma   90.00
#
_symmetry.space_group_name_H-M   'P 1'
#
loop_
_entity.id
_entity.type
_entity.pdbx_description
1 polymer ?
#
loop_
_entity_poly.entity_id
_entity_poly.type
_entity_poly.pdbx_seq_one_letter_code
_entity_poly.pdbx_strand_id
1 'polypeptide(L)'
;MSGGWTLAVGAKTANPDKAFEFIADALDKEGSQSYDIAASQIAVRSDVAEDPEYVSSNPTFEFFSSIVDVTHFRPATTDYSRISNAITVAMESVMTGQQSPEEAAAAYDDALVGIVGQDGTQKAED
;
A
#
# COMPACT_ATOMS: atom_id res chain seq x y z
N MET A 1 -3.27 6.88 -2.45
CA MET A 1 -2.87 5.49 -2.70
C MET A 1 -2.80 4.79 -1.36
N SER A 2 -3.61 3.75 -1.14
CA SER A 2 -3.50 2.96 0.10
C SER A 2 -2.25 2.10 0.03
N GLY A 3 -1.34 2.33 0.97
CA GLY A 3 -0.01 1.74 1.01
C GLY A 3 0.70 2.19 2.28
N GLY A 4 2.02 2.13 2.28
CA GLY A 4 2.85 2.51 3.43
C GLY A 4 3.92 1.47 3.70
N TRP A 5 4.73 1.77 4.71
CA TRP A 5 5.80 0.91 5.17
C TRP A 5 5.49 0.42 6.59
N THR A 6 5.94 -0.79 6.91
CA THR A 6 5.80 -1.35 8.26
C THR A 6 7.14 -1.90 8.69
N LEU A 7 7.54 -1.60 9.92
CA LEU A 7 8.67 -2.25 10.56
C LEU A 7 8.18 -3.54 11.22
N ALA A 8 8.95 -4.62 11.05
CA ALA A 8 8.61 -5.93 11.59
C ALA A 8 9.82 -6.58 12.27
N VAL A 9 9.58 -7.33 13.34
CA VAL A 9 10.61 -8.13 14.00
C VAL A 9 10.76 -9.47 13.27
N GLY A 10 11.96 -9.77 12.81
CA GLY A 10 12.25 -11.06 12.18
C GLY A 10 12.10 -12.20 13.19
N ALA A 11 11.30 -13.23 12.86
CA ALA A 11 10.98 -14.34 13.75
C ALA A 11 12.20 -15.18 14.23
N LYS A 12 13.37 -15.01 13.60
CA LYS A 12 14.63 -15.70 13.93
C LYS A 12 15.66 -14.79 14.59
N THR A 13 15.29 -13.58 15.00
CA THR A 13 16.21 -12.65 15.66
C THR A 13 16.75 -13.25 16.95
N ALA A 14 18.04 -13.03 17.22
CA ALA A 14 18.65 -13.39 18.49
C ALA A 14 18.29 -12.40 19.62
N ASN A 15 17.71 -11.24 19.28
CA ASN A 15 17.42 -10.15 20.23
C ASN A 15 16.00 -9.59 20.01
N PRO A 16 14.93 -10.36 20.32
CA PRO A 16 13.55 -9.94 20.05
C PRO A 16 13.15 -8.69 20.83
N ASP A 17 13.52 -8.60 22.11
CA ASP A 17 13.15 -7.46 22.97
C ASP A 17 13.79 -6.15 22.47
N LYS A 18 15.08 -6.19 22.11
CA LYS A 18 15.79 -5.02 21.57
C LYS A 18 15.28 -4.60 20.19
N ALA A 19 14.89 -5.56 19.35
CA ALA A 19 14.27 -5.25 18.07
C ALA A 19 12.89 -4.59 18.27
N PHE A 20 12.10 -5.05 19.25
CA PHE A 20 10.82 -4.45 19.58
C PHE A 20 10.95 -3.06 20.20
N GLU A 21 11.92 -2.86 21.11
CA GLU A 21 12.25 -1.55 21.70
C GLU A 21 12.58 -0.52 20.60
N PHE A 22 13.41 -0.91 19.62
CA PHE A 22 13.70 -0.04 18.48
C PHE A 22 12.45 0.33 17.67
N ILE A 23 11.55 -0.63 17.40
CA ILE A 23 10.31 -0.33 16.67
C ILE A 23 9.40 0.59 17.50
N ALA A 24 9.32 0.38 18.81
CA ALA A 24 8.53 1.20 19.71
C ALA A 24 9.04 2.65 19.72
N ASP A 25 10.36 2.86 19.82
CA ASP A 25 10.98 4.19 19.77
C ASP A 25 10.80 4.83 18.40
N ALA A 26 11.06 4.10 17.31
CA ALA A 26 10.96 4.63 15.96
C ALA A 26 9.51 5.02 15.57
N LEU A 27 8.52 4.32 16.12
CA LEU A 27 7.09 4.53 15.83
C LEU A 27 6.34 5.27 16.95
N ASP A 28 7.07 5.83 17.92
CA ASP A 28 6.48 6.77 18.87
C ASP A 28 6.09 8.10 18.17
N LYS A 29 5.57 9.08 18.92
CA LYS A 29 5.06 10.32 18.29
C LYS A 29 6.21 11.07 17.62
N GLU A 30 7.33 11.22 18.33
CA GLU A 30 8.47 12.00 17.89
C GLU A 30 9.21 11.30 16.73
N GLY A 31 9.43 10.00 16.85
CA GLY A 31 10.02 9.16 15.79
C GLY A 31 9.18 9.17 14.51
N SER A 32 7.86 8.98 14.64
CA SER A 32 6.96 9.01 13.49
C SER A 32 6.91 10.40 12.85
N GLN A 33 6.71 11.45 13.64
CA GLN A 33 6.62 12.83 13.13
C GLN A 33 7.91 13.27 12.44
N SER A 34 9.07 12.97 13.05
CA SER A 34 10.37 13.32 12.46
C SER A 34 10.60 12.60 11.13
N TYR A 35 10.25 11.32 11.04
CA TYR A 35 10.33 10.56 9.80
C TYR A 35 9.35 11.07 8.74
N ASP A 36 8.10 11.32 9.13
CA ASP A 36 7.05 11.74 8.20
C ASP A 36 7.37 13.10 7.57
N ILE A 37 7.86 14.05 8.37
CA ILE A 37 8.33 15.35 7.88
C ILE A 37 9.56 15.17 6.97
N ALA A 38 10.59 14.47 7.44
CA ALA A 38 11.86 14.35 6.72
C ALA A 38 11.73 13.59 5.39
N ALA A 39 10.89 12.55 5.36
CA ALA A 39 10.69 11.68 4.19
C ALA A 39 9.40 12.00 3.42
N SER A 40 8.72 13.09 3.76
CA SER A 40 7.44 13.50 3.15
C SER A 40 6.39 12.38 3.14
N GLN A 41 6.30 11.59 4.22
CA GLN A 41 5.32 10.52 4.35
C GLN A 41 3.98 11.05 4.85
N ILE A 42 2.92 10.33 4.54
CA ILE A 42 1.58 10.60 5.06
C ILE A 42 1.44 9.91 6.41
N ALA A 43 1.26 10.71 7.46
CA ALA A 43 1.15 10.22 8.82
C ALA A 43 -0.01 9.24 8.99
N VAL A 44 0.29 8.09 9.58
CA VAL A 44 -0.71 7.07 9.95
C VAL A 44 -1.26 7.31 11.36
N ARG A 45 -0.44 7.92 12.23
CA ARG A 45 -0.87 8.30 13.57
C ARG A 45 -1.71 9.58 13.49
N SER A 46 -2.92 9.54 14.05
CA SER A 46 -3.82 10.71 14.06
C SER A 46 -3.22 11.90 14.79
N ASP A 47 -2.50 11.67 15.89
CA ASP A 47 -1.85 12.72 16.69
C ASP A 47 -0.65 13.39 16.01
N VAL A 48 -0.06 12.75 14.98
CA VAL A 48 0.94 13.35 14.09
C VAL A 48 0.25 14.04 12.91
N ALA A 49 -0.79 13.43 12.33
CA ALA A 49 -1.53 13.99 11.20
C ALA A 49 -2.21 15.33 11.55
N GLU A 50 -2.61 15.52 12.81
CA GLU A 50 -3.20 16.75 13.34
C GLU A 50 -2.16 17.76 13.87
N ASP A 51 -0.88 17.38 13.94
CA ASP A 51 0.16 18.23 14.53
C ASP A 51 0.49 19.43 13.61
N PRO A 52 0.44 20.68 14.11
CA PRO A 52 0.68 21.86 13.28
C PRO A 52 2.08 21.88 12.63
N GLU A 53 3.10 21.31 13.27
CA GLU A 53 4.44 21.24 12.70
C GLU A 53 4.46 20.30 11.49
N TYR A 54 3.82 19.13 11.60
CA TYR A 54 3.66 18.21 10.48
C TYR A 54 2.85 18.86 9.35
N VAL A 55 1.64 19.36 9.64
CA VAL A 55 0.73 19.95 8.62
C VAL A 55 1.39 21.11 7.88
N SER A 56 2.14 21.97 8.59
CA SER A 56 2.81 23.12 7.97
C SER A 56 4.11 22.76 7.23
N SER A 57 4.68 21.57 7.45
CA SER A 57 5.92 21.15 6.81
C SER A 57 5.78 20.86 5.31
N ASN A 58 4.59 20.47 4.85
CA ASN A 58 4.33 20.20 3.44
C ASN A 58 2.88 20.55 3.06
N PRO A 59 2.66 21.46 2.10
CA PRO A 59 1.32 21.94 1.73
C PRO A 59 0.41 20.86 1.10
N THR A 60 0.95 19.69 0.76
CA THR A 60 0.17 18.58 0.19
C THR A 60 -0.34 17.59 1.22
N PHE A 61 0.14 17.65 2.46
CA PHE A 61 -0.21 16.66 3.49
C PHE A 61 -1.69 16.67 3.84
N GLU A 62 -2.31 17.84 3.98
CA GLU A 62 -3.75 17.93 4.26
C GLU A 62 -4.56 17.23 3.16
N PHE A 63 -4.24 17.48 1.89
CA PHE A 63 -4.91 16.83 0.76
C PHE A 63 -4.74 15.31 0.80
N PHE A 64 -3.51 14.81 0.91
CA PHE A 64 -3.26 13.37 0.86
C PHE A 64 -3.78 12.63 2.09
N SER A 65 -3.74 13.24 3.28
CA SER A 65 -4.37 12.70 4.49
C SER A 65 -5.89 12.63 4.33
N SER A 66 -6.53 13.64 3.71
CA SER A 66 -7.99 13.69 3.55
C SER A 66 -8.57 12.58 2.66
N ILE A 67 -7.75 12.01 1.77
CA ILE A 67 -8.19 10.96 0.84
C ILE A 67 -7.85 9.55 1.30
N VAL A 68 -7.20 9.37 2.46
CA VAL A 68 -6.83 8.02 2.97
C VAL A 68 -8.08 7.15 3.12
N ASP A 69 -9.16 7.69 3.66
CA ASP A 69 -10.41 6.96 3.94
C ASP A 69 -11.10 6.39 2.69
N VAL A 70 -10.82 6.92 1.51
CA VAL A 70 -11.40 6.47 0.23
C VAL A 70 -10.45 5.61 -0.60
N THR A 71 -9.30 5.23 -0.05
CA THR A 71 -8.35 4.36 -0.75
C THR A 71 -8.57 2.88 -0.43
N HIS A 72 -8.26 2.01 -1.39
CA HIS A 72 -8.32 0.56 -1.21
C HIS A 72 -6.93 -0.05 -1.05
N PHE A 73 -6.77 -0.91 -0.03
CA PHE A 73 -5.54 -1.67 0.16
C PHE A 73 -5.41 -2.75 -0.91
N ARG A 74 -4.16 -2.96 -1.34
CA ARG A 74 -3.80 -4.12 -2.14
C ARG A 74 -3.97 -5.40 -1.30
N PRO A 75 -4.46 -6.51 -1.87
CA PRO A 75 -4.58 -7.78 -1.14
C PRO A 75 -3.26 -8.21 -0.50
N ALA A 76 -3.30 -8.58 0.78
CA ALA A 76 -2.15 -9.11 1.51
C ALA A 76 -2.06 -10.64 1.43
N THR A 77 -2.35 -11.22 0.26
CA THR A 77 -2.33 -12.66 0.02
C THR A 77 -0.98 -13.11 -0.55
N THR A 78 -0.63 -14.38 -0.33
CA THR A 78 0.62 -14.95 -0.88
C THR A 78 0.68 -14.87 -2.40
N ASP A 79 -0.46 -14.92 -3.07
CA ASP A 79 -0.57 -14.86 -4.53
C ASP A 79 -0.51 -13.43 -5.09
N TYR A 80 -0.50 -12.40 -4.24
CA TYR A 80 -0.61 -11.01 -4.67
C TYR A 80 0.50 -10.60 -5.66
N SER A 81 1.72 -11.13 -5.52
CA SER A 81 2.80 -10.85 -6.48
C SER A 81 2.46 -11.30 -7.91
N ARG A 82 1.75 -12.43 -8.06
CA ARG A 82 1.28 -12.92 -9.37
C ARG A 82 0.14 -12.06 -9.91
N ILE A 83 -0.81 -11.70 -9.05
CA ILE A 83 -1.93 -10.79 -9.37
C ILE A 83 -1.40 -9.43 -9.85
N SER A 84 -0.45 -8.85 -9.11
CA SER A 84 0.17 -7.57 -9.44
C SER A 84 0.92 -7.62 -10.78
N ASN A 85 1.53 -8.74 -11.13
CA ASN A 85 2.18 -8.87 -12.42
C ASN A 85 1.15 -8.96 -13.56
N ALA A 86 0.06 -9.72 -13.37
CA ALA A 86 -1.00 -9.85 -14.37
C ALA A 86 -1.62 -8.50 -14.73
N ILE A 87 -1.87 -7.61 -13.75
CA ILE A 87 -2.40 -6.27 -14.05
C ILE A 87 -1.38 -5.40 -14.79
N THR A 88 -0.08 -5.52 -14.49
CA THR A 88 0.97 -4.81 -15.25
C THR A 88 1.00 -5.24 -16.71
N VAL A 89 0.88 -6.55 -16.98
CA VAL A 89 0.85 -7.10 -18.34
C VAL A 89 -0.39 -6.62 -19.10
N ALA A 90 -1.58 -6.65 -18.48
CA ALA A 90 -2.81 -6.16 -19.09
C ALA A 90 -2.73 -4.65 -19.39
N MET A 91 -2.14 -3.86 -18.48
CA MET A 91 -1.92 -2.43 -18.71
C MET A 91 -0.98 -2.21 -19.90
N GLU A 92 0.13 -2.94 -19.96
CA GLU A 92 1.11 -2.85 -21.05
C GLU A 92 0.49 -3.20 -22.41
N SER A 93 -0.37 -4.22 -22.49
CA SER A 93 -1.03 -4.60 -23.76
C SER A 93 -1.93 -3.48 -24.28
N VAL A 94 -2.65 -2.78 -23.40
CA VAL A 94 -3.44 -1.60 -23.76
C VAL A 94 -2.55 -0.45 -24.25
N MET A 95 -1.52 -0.09 -23.48
CA MET A 95 -0.67 1.06 -23.80
C MET A 95 0.16 0.88 -25.06
N THR A 96 0.49 -0.36 -25.40
CA THR A 96 1.21 -0.70 -26.62
C THR A 96 0.29 -0.95 -27.82
N GLY A 97 -1.04 -0.90 -27.61
CA GLY A 97 -2.04 -1.11 -28.66
C GLY A 97 -2.17 -2.56 -29.13
N GLN A 98 -1.70 -3.52 -28.33
CA GLN A 98 -1.83 -4.95 -28.62
C GLN A 98 -3.25 -5.47 -28.38
N GLN A 99 -3.96 -4.87 -27.43
CA GLN A 99 -5.32 -5.22 -27.06
C GLN A 99 -6.15 -3.95 -26.78
N SER A 100 -7.46 -4.01 -26.97
CA SER A 100 -8.38 -3.00 -26.43
C SER A 100 -8.44 -3.09 -24.89
N PRO A 101 -8.91 -2.04 -24.20
CA PRO A 101 -9.16 -2.10 -22.76
C PRO A 101 -10.05 -3.28 -22.34
N GLU A 102 -11.09 -3.58 -23.12
CA GLU A 102 -12.02 -4.67 -22.85
C GLU A 102 -11.35 -6.05 -23.03
N GLU A 103 -10.54 -6.21 -24.07
CA GLU A 103 -9.78 -7.44 -24.32
C GLU A 103 -8.74 -7.70 -23.22
N ALA A 104 -8.03 -6.66 -22.79
CA ALA A 104 -7.05 -6.76 -21.72
C ALA A 104 -7.71 -7.03 -20.36
N ALA A 105 -8.87 -6.43 -20.08
CA ALA A 105 -9.65 -6.71 -18.88
C ALA A 105 -10.12 -8.16 -18.83
N ALA A 106 -10.69 -8.69 -19.93
CA ALA A 106 -11.09 -10.09 -19.99
C ALA A 106 -9.91 -11.05 -19.82
N ALA A 107 -8.77 -10.75 -20.44
CA ALA A 107 -7.55 -11.55 -20.26
C ALA A 107 -7.02 -11.51 -18.82
N TYR A 108 -7.16 -10.37 -18.13
CA TYR A 108 -6.82 -10.24 -16.72
C TYR A 108 -7.76 -11.05 -15.83
N ASP A 109 -9.07 -11.03 -16.08
CA ASP A 109 -10.06 -11.83 -15.35
C ASP A 109 -9.76 -13.33 -15.46
N ASP A 110 -9.46 -13.81 -16.66
CA ASP A 110 -9.05 -15.21 -16.89
C ASP A 110 -7.75 -15.55 -16.14
N ALA A 111 -6.78 -14.63 -16.12
CA ALA A 111 -5.54 -14.81 -15.38
C ALA A 111 -5.77 -14.88 -13.87
N LEU A 112 -6.67 -14.06 -13.31
CA LEU A 112 -7.04 -14.11 -11.89
C LEU A 112 -7.62 -15.46 -11.52
N VAL A 113 -8.58 -15.97 -12.30
CA VAL A 113 -9.15 -17.31 -12.07
C VAL A 113 -8.06 -18.38 -12.13
N GLY A 114 -7.09 -18.26 -13.04
CA GLY A 114 -5.94 -19.16 -13.11
C GLY A 114 -4.97 -19.06 -11.92
N ILE A 115 -4.93 -17.94 -11.21
CA ILE A 115 -4.04 -17.73 -10.05
C ILE A 115 -4.70 -18.23 -8.76
N VAL A 116 -5.95 -17.83 -8.50
CA VAL A 116 -6.63 -18.03 -7.21
C VAL A 116 -7.87 -18.93 -7.29
N GLY A 117 -8.27 -19.40 -8.46
CA GLY A 117 -9.49 -20.19 -8.68
C GLY A 117 -10.76 -19.33 -8.70
N GLN A 118 -11.88 -19.91 -9.16
CA GLN A 118 -13.17 -19.18 -9.21
C GLN A 118 -13.62 -18.71 -7.83
N ASP A 119 -13.45 -19.56 -6.80
CA ASP A 119 -13.82 -19.25 -5.41
C ASP A 119 -12.98 -18.09 -4.82
N GLY A 120 -11.81 -17.81 -5.41
CA GLY A 120 -10.93 -16.70 -5.04
C GLY A 120 -11.20 -15.41 -5.81
N THR A 121 -12.21 -15.38 -6.68
CA THR A 121 -12.57 -14.22 -7.51
C THR A 121 -14.00 -13.77 -7.26
N GLN A 122 -14.26 -12.48 -7.46
CA GLN A 122 -15.60 -11.91 -7.48
C GLN A 122 -15.71 -10.95 -8.67
N LYS A 123 -16.94 -10.73 -9.15
CA LYS A 123 -17.18 -9.69 -10.15
C LYS A 123 -16.85 -8.32 -9.57
N ALA A 124 -16.33 -7.43 -10.40
CA ALA A 124 -16.24 -6.02 -10.05
C ALA A 124 -17.65 -5.49 -9.71
N GLU A 125 -17.76 -4.72 -8.63
CA GLU A 125 -18.98 -3.99 -8.31
C GLU A 125 -19.11 -2.78 -9.26
N ASP A 126 -20.34 -2.44 -9.65
CA ASP A 126 -20.66 -1.32 -10.56
C ASP A 126 -20.39 0.07 -9.93
#